data_AF-A0A9X3X6J8-F1
#
_entry.id   AF-A0A9X3X6J8-F1
#
_cell.length_a   1.000
_cell.length_b   1.000
_cell.length_c   1.000
_cell.angle_alpha   90.00
_cell.angle_beta   90.00
_cell.angle_gamma   90.00
#
_symmetry.space_group_name_H-M   'P 1'
#
loop_
_entity.id
_entity.type
_entity.pdbx_description
1 polymer ?
#
loop_
_entity_poly.entity_id
_entity_poly.type
_entity_poly.pdbx_seq_one_letter_code
_entity_poly.pdbx_strand_id
1 'polypeptide(L)'
;MRKTRGLGPFRGFVTAALAGLCVVLAPLGGGCQSDTASYCASRCDCQGCSERETEDCTDDVEDAERLAEHDGCAAEYSNFITCYVDEGTCTNGAFITSSCAAAADALRGCSNRSAAFIKTACQEERAKRESCGLNGGGASPCTGGDECAAYCALSASCDDLSNPQPDTPYVNCVVACSNSGSSSGGGP
;
A
#
# COMPACT_ATOMS: atom_id res chain seq x y z
N MET A 1 17.98 38.12 56.52
CA MET A 1 18.87 38.91 55.64
C MET A 1 18.01 39.70 54.66
N ARG A 2 18.14 41.03 54.67
CA ARG A 2 17.46 41.96 53.76
C ARG A 2 18.26 42.08 52.46
N LYS A 3 17.63 41.98 51.29
CA LYS A 3 17.95 42.94 50.22
C LYS A 3 16.74 43.19 49.32
N THR A 4 16.50 44.48 49.21
CA THR A 4 15.35 45.19 48.66
C THR A 4 15.63 45.66 47.23
N ARG A 5 14.55 45.69 46.44
CA ARG A 5 14.15 46.75 45.47
C ARG A 5 14.97 46.99 44.20
N GLY A 6 14.23 47.10 43.10
CA GLY A 6 14.60 47.83 41.89
C GLY A 6 13.40 48.01 40.96
N LEU A 7 12.45 48.89 41.31
CA LEU A 7 11.52 49.52 40.37
C LEU A 7 12.23 50.72 39.74
N GLY A 8 12.15 50.88 38.42
CA GLY A 8 12.55 52.10 37.73
C GLY A 8 11.81 52.26 36.39
N PRO A 9 11.43 53.48 35.98
CA PRO A 9 10.32 53.75 35.07
C PRO A 9 10.80 54.20 33.68
N PHE A 10 10.03 53.94 32.62
CA PHE A 10 10.07 54.79 31.43
C PHE A 10 8.67 55.09 30.92
N ARG A 11 8.46 56.40 30.76
CA ARG A 11 7.24 57.10 30.36
C ARG A 11 7.04 56.94 28.86
N GLY A 12 5.78 57.06 28.46
CA GLY A 12 5.28 56.66 27.16
C GLY A 12 5.69 57.54 25.98
N PHE A 13 5.36 57.01 24.80
CA PHE A 13 4.93 57.80 23.66
C PHE A 13 3.64 57.17 23.13
N VAL A 14 2.61 58.02 23.00
CA VAL A 14 1.37 57.74 22.30
C VAL A 14 1.62 58.00 20.82
N THR A 15 1.42 57.01 19.97
CA THR A 15 1.13 57.21 18.54
C THR A 15 0.02 56.26 18.13
N ALA A 16 -1.16 56.83 17.92
CA ALA A 16 -2.25 56.20 17.20
C ALA A 16 -1.93 56.28 15.70
N ALA A 17 -1.96 55.15 15.00
CA ALA A 17 -2.09 55.09 13.54
C ALA A 17 -2.59 53.70 13.10
N LEU A 18 -3.78 53.69 12.50
CA LEU A 18 -4.19 52.91 11.31
C LEU A 18 -3.88 51.40 11.30
N ALA A 19 -4.91 50.54 11.39
CA ALA A 19 -5.51 49.90 10.20
C ALA A 19 -4.42 49.27 9.30
N GLY A 20 -4.19 47.97 9.30
CA GLY A 20 -5.15 46.91 9.11
C GLY A 20 -4.63 46.02 7.98
N LEU A 21 -4.77 44.70 8.14
CA LEU A 21 -4.67 43.69 7.08
C LEU A 21 -3.27 43.45 6.44
N CYS A 22 -2.35 42.84 7.20
CA CYS A 22 -1.35 41.97 6.59
C CYS A 22 -1.99 40.60 6.36
N VAL A 23 -2.60 40.41 5.18
CA VAL A 23 -2.90 39.07 4.66
C VAL A 23 -1.56 38.41 4.38
N VAL A 24 -1.12 37.54 5.29
CA VAL A 24 -0.06 36.59 5.00
C VAL A 24 -0.66 35.61 4.00
N LEU A 25 -0.37 35.82 2.72
CA LEU A 25 -0.60 34.83 1.66
C LEU A 25 0.30 33.64 1.97
N ALA A 26 -0.19 32.72 2.79
CA ALA A 26 0.32 31.36 2.82
C ALA A 26 0.12 30.79 1.40
N PRO A 27 1.15 30.21 0.77
CA PRO A 27 0.96 29.49 -0.48
C PRO A 27 0.08 28.26 -0.18
N LEU A 28 -1.21 28.41 -0.44
CA LEU A 28 -2.11 27.28 -0.61
C LEU A 28 -1.78 26.63 -1.95
N GLY A 29 -1.58 25.31 -1.95
CA GLY A 29 -1.76 24.51 -3.17
C GLY A 29 -0.50 24.01 -3.85
N GLY A 30 0.49 23.53 -3.11
CA GLY A 30 1.11 22.28 -3.53
C GLY A 30 0.13 21.19 -3.12
N GLY A 31 -0.74 20.76 -4.03
CA GLY A 31 -1.64 19.63 -3.78
C GLY A 31 -0.79 18.42 -3.44
N CYS A 32 -0.64 18.12 -2.15
CA CYS A 32 -0.15 16.82 -1.72
C CYS A 32 -1.23 15.86 -2.19
N GLN A 33 -1.00 15.26 -3.37
CA GLN A 33 -1.75 14.09 -3.77
C GLN A 33 -1.50 13.07 -2.65
N SER A 34 -2.56 12.70 -1.94
CA SER A 34 -2.45 11.76 -0.84
C SER A 34 -1.81 10.49 -1.35
N ASP A 35 -0.94 9.85 -0.57
CA ASP A 35 -0.31 8.58 -0.97
C ASP A 35 -1.37 7.51 -1.32
N THR A 36 -2.56 7.63 -0.70
CA THR A 36 -3.83 6.94 -0.99
C THR A 36 -4.27 7.07 -2.46
N ALA A 37 -4.28 8.30 -2.99
CA ALA A 37 -4.66 8.56 -4.37
C ALA A 37 -3.60 8.05 -5.36
N SER A 38 -2.32 8.14 -4.98
CA SER A 38 -1.20 7.59 -5.76
C SER A 38 -1.26 6.07 -5.84
N TYR A 39 -1.62 5.38 -4.75
CA TYR A 39 -1.81 3.93 -4.70
C TYR A 39 -2.82 3.45 -5.76
N CYS A 40 -4.01 4.06 -5.79
CA CYS A 40 -5.06 3.67 -6.71
C CYS A 40 -4.72 4.05 -8.16
N ALA A 41 -4.11 5.22 -8.39
CA ALA A 41 -3.64 5.62 -9.70
C ALA A 41 -2.62 4.63 -10.27
N SER A 42 -1.56 4.31 -9.53
CA SER A 42 -0.51 3.36 -9.98
C SER A 42 -1.09 1.99 -10.31
N ARG A 43 -2.03 1.49 -9.49
CA ARG A 43 -2.70 0.22 -9.74
C ARG A 43 -3.59 0.28 -10.98
N CYS A 44 -4.39 1.33 -11.11
CA CYS A 44 -5.37 1.47 -12.18
C CYS A 44 -4.76 1.80 -13.54
N ASP A 45 -3.66 2.55 -13.56
CA ASP A 45 -2.86 2.78 -14.77
C ASP A 45 -2.30 1.45 -15.32
N CYS A 46 -2.00 0.50 -14.44
CA CYS A 46 -1.53 -0.82 -14.83
C CYS A 46 -2.66 -1.76 -15.27
N GLN A 47 -3.75 -1.81 -14.51
CA GLN A 47 -4.81 -2.81 -14.65
C GLN A 47 -5.92 -2.37 -15.62
N GLY A 48 -5.99 -1.08 -15.96
CA GLY A 48 -7.03 -0.53 -16.82
C GLY A 48 -8.38 -0.40 -16.12
N CYS A 49 -8.41 0.28 -14.96
CA CYS A 49 -9.67 0.55 -14.25
C CYS A 49 -10.55 1.54 -15.01
N SER A 50 -11.85 1.43 -14.82
CA SER A 50 -12.80 2.52 -15.04
C SER A 50 -12.64 3.62 -13.98
N GLU A 51 -13.20 4.80 -14.26
CA GLU A 51 -13.24 5.93 -13.33
C GLU A 51 -13.92 5.52 -12.00
N ARG A 52 -15.05 4.81 -12.10
CA ARG A 52 -15.77 4.29 -10.93
C ARG A 52 -14.91 3.33 -10.09
N GLU A 53 -14.16 2.43 -10.72
CA GLU A 53 -13.28 1.50 -10.00
C GLU A 53 -12.11 2.22 -9.33
N THR A 54 -11.67 3.34 -9.89
CA THR A 54 -10.62 4.19 -9.29
C THR A 54 -11.15 4.93 -8.07
N GLU A 55 -12.39 5.44 -8.15
CA GLU A 55 -13.09 6.05 -7.01
C GLU A 55 -13.33 5.03 -5.90
N ASP A 56 -13.92 3.87 -6.22
CA ASP A 56 -14.19 2.80 -5.25
C ASP A 56 -12.87 2.32 -4.57
N CYS A 57 -11.75 2.25 -5.32
CA CYS A 57 -10.43 1.98 -4.75
C CYS A 57 -10.00 3.07 -3.76
N THR A 58 -10.17 4.34 -4.12
CA THR A 58 -9.71 5.46 -3.29
C THR A 58 -10.48 5.47 -1.97
N ASP A 59 -11.80 5.28 -2.03
CA ASP A 59 -12.66 5.17 -0.85
C ASP A 59 -12.25 4.01 0.06
N ASP A 60 -12.00 2.82 -0.49
CA ASP A 60 -11.58 1.64 0.30
C ASP A 60 -10.24 1.87 1.01
N VAL A 61 -9.30 2.55 0.36
CA VAL A 61 -7.95 2.79 0.89
C VAL A 61 -7.98 3.93 1.92
N GLU A 62 -8.77 4.99 1.72
CA GLU A 62 -9.03 6.01 2.74
C GLU A 62 -9.75 5.44 3.98
N ASP A 63 -10.70 4.53 3.79
CA ASP A 63 -11.36 3.81 4.88
C ASP A 63 -10.36 2.95 5.68
N ALA A 64 -9.44 2.29 4.98
CA ALA A 64 -8.38 1.52 5.60
C ALA A 64 -7.40 2.39 6.39
N GLU A 65 -7.06 3.59 5.92
CA GLU A 65 -6.26 4.57 6.64
C GLU A 65 -6.93 4.96 7.96
N ARG A 66 -8.20 5.34 7.91
CA ARG A 66 -8.98 5.69 9.11
C ARG A 66 -9.07 4.53 10.10
N LEU A 67 -9.20 3.30 9.62
CA LEU A 67 -9.18 2.10 10.46
C LEU A 67 -7.80 1.85 11.08
N ALA A 68 -6.72 2.06 10.34
CA ALA A 68 -5.36 1.95 10.86
C ALA A 68 -5.11 3.00 11.94
N GLU A 69 -5.47 4.25 11.72
CA GLU A 69 -5.36 5.32 12.72
C GLU A 69 -6.14 4.99 13.99
N HIS A 70 -7.38 4.54 13.83
CA HIS A 70 -8.22 4.11 14.95
C HIS A 70 -7.58 2.98 15.75
N ASP A 71 -6.90 2.05 15.08
CA ASP A 71 -6.27 0.87 15.70
C ASP A 71 -4.85 1.16 16.22
N GLY A 72 -4.31 2.37 16.00
CA GLY A 72 -2.94 2.73 16.35
C GLY A 72 -1.88 2.16 15.39
N CYS A 73 -2.30 1.76 14.19
CA CYS A 73 -1.51 1.10 13.14
C CYS A 73 -1.17 2.02 11.96
N ALA A 74 -1.26 3.35 12.15
CA ALA A 74 -1.04 4.32 11.08
C ALA A 74 0.36 4.22 10.44
N ALA A 75 1.38 3.83 11.23
CA ALA A 75 2.74 3.67 10.75
C ALA A 75 2.89 2.46 9.82
N GLU A 76 2.32 1.31 10.19
CA GLU A 76 2.29 0.10 9.37
C GLU A 76 1.51 0.33 8.08
N TYR A 77 0.41 1.10 8.15
CA TYR A 77 -0.38 1.48 6.99
C TYR A 77 0.41 2.36 6.02
N SER A 78 0.99 3.45 6.53
CA SER A 78 1.83 4.35 5.72
C SER A 78 2.99 3.59 5.07
N ASN A 79 3.68 2.73 5.83
CA ASN A 79 4.78 1.91 5.30
C ASN A 79 4.31 0.98 4.16
N PHE A 80 3.13 0.36 4.29
CA PHE A 80 2.58 -0.47 3.23
C PHE A 80 2.25 0.35 1.97
N ILE A 81 1.55 1.48 2.10
CA ILE A 81 1.19 2.33 0.96
C ILE A 81 2.44 2.87 0.26
N THR A 82 3.41 3.38 1.01
CA THR A 82 4.68 3.86 0.45
C THR A 82 5.41 2.77 -0.31
N CYS A 83 5.58 1.57 0.29
CA CYS A 83 6.21 0.46 -0.42
C CYS A 83 5.47 0.14 -1.71
N TYR A 84 4.13 0.07 -1.66
CA TYR A 84 3.31 -0.27 -2.82
C TYR A 84 3.50 0.72 -3.97
N VAL A 85 3.55 2.01 -3.66
CA VAL A 85 3.74 3.09 -4.66
C VAL A 85 5.17 3.11 -5.19
N ASP A 86 6.17 2.95 -4.33
CA ASP A 86 7.59 3.07 -4.70
C ASP A 86 8.14 1.83 -5.40
N GLU A 87 7.76 0.64 -4.95
CA GLU A 87 8.34 -0.64 -5.38
C GLU A 87 7.39 -1.45 -6.30
N GLY A 88 6.14 -0.99 -6.44
CA GLY A 88 5.16 -1.65 -7.28
C GLY A 88 5.51 -1.58 -8.76
N THR A 89 5.39 -2.72 -9.46
CA THR A 89 5.76 -2.81 -10.89
C THR A 89 4.63 -3.39 -11.73
N CYS A 90 4.35 -2.76 -12.87
CA CYS A 90 3.36 -3.28 -13.81
C CYS A 90 3.96 -4.31 -14.76
N THR A 91 3.47 -5.55 -14.70
CA THR A 91 3.89 -6.64 -15.59
C THR A 91 2.68 -7.31 -16.20
N ASN A 92 2.53 -7.23 -17.52
CA ASN A 92 1.43 -7.87 -18.26
C ASN A 92 0.02 -7.54 -17.71
N GLY A 93 -0.22 -6.28 -17.34
CA GLY A 93 -1.50 -5.82 -16.77
C GLY A 93 -1.75 -6.24 -15.31
N ALA A 94 -0.77 -6.86 -14.65
CA ALA A 94 -0.79 -7.13 -13.22
C ALA A 94 0.18 -6.19 -12.51
N PHE A 95 -0.28 -5.62 -11.39
CA PHE A 95 0.54 -4.75 -10.55
C PHE A 95 1.18 -5.61 -9.46
N ILE A 96 2.49 -5.78 -9.52
CA ILE A 96 3.27 -6.72 -8.71
C ILE A 96 3.92 -5.97 -7.56
N THR A 97 3.63 -6.41 -6.32
CA THR A 97 4.15 -5.80 -5.08
C THR A 97 4.75 -6.85 -4.14
N SER A 98 5.30 -7.94 -4.68
CA SER A 98 5.91 -9.01 -3.88
C SER A 98 7.05 -8.51 -2.99
N SER A 99 7.76 -7.44 -3.37
CA SER A 99 8.75 -6.74 -2.53
C SER A 99 8.14 -6.15 -1.25
N CYS A 100 6.84 -5.85 -1.26
CA CYS A 100 6.11 -5.26 -0.15
C CYS A 100 5.41 -6.28 0.76
N ALA A 101 5.64 -7.58 0.56
CA ALA A 101 5.00 -8.63 1.37
C ALA A 101 5.23 -8.42 2.88
N ALA A 102 6.44 -8.04 3.29
CA ALA A 102 6.75 -7.78 4.70
C ALA A 102 5.97 -6.58 5.28
N ALA A 103 5.78 -5.52 4.50
CA ALA A 103 4.97 -4.37 4.92
C ALA A 103 3.48 -4.72 4.99
N ALA A 104 2.99 -5.52 4.05
CA ALA A 104 1.62 -6.03 4.07
C ALA A 104 1.35 -6.91 5.30
N ASP A 105 2.29 -7.79 5.64
CA ASP A 105 2.19 -8.65 6.83
C ASP A 105 2.27 -7.86 8.13
N ALA A 106 3.09 -6.81 8.18
CA ALA A 106 3.13 -5.90 9.32
C ALA A 106 1.78 -5.19 9.52
N LEU A 107 1.17 -4.67 8.46
CA LEU A 107 -0.16 -4.05 8.53
C LEU A 107 -1.24 -5.05 8.94
N ARG A 108 -1.28 -6.26 8.38
CA ARG A 108 -2.21 -7.33 8.81
C ARG A 108 -2.02 -7.72 10.27
N GLY A 109 -0.76 -7.82 10.70
CA GLY A 109 -0.40 -8.14 12.08
C GLY A 109 -0.87 -7.08 13.07
N CYS A 110 -0.87 -5.81 12.65
CA CYS A 110 -1.36 -4.70 13.47
C CYS A 110 -2.90 -4.55 13.41
N SER A 111 -3.49 -4.46 12.21
CA SER A 111 -4.94 -4.37 12.00
C SER A 111 -5.39 -5.15 10.76
N ASN A 112 -6.01 -6.32 11.01
CA ASN A 112 -6.69 -7.09 9.97
C ASN A 112 -7.85 -6.34 9.31
N ARG A 113 -8.45 -5.35 9.99
CA ARG A 113 -9.55 -4.56 9.46
C ARG A 113 -9.05 -3.54 8.45
N SER A 114 -7.99 -2.82 8.82
CA SER A 114 -7.32 -1.90 7.90
C SER A 114 -6.74 -2.67 6.71
N ALA A 115 -6.14 -3.85 6.93
CA ALA A 115 -5.55 -4.64 5.85
C ALA A 115 -6.56 -5.31 4.89
N ALA A 116 -7.88 -5.09 5.05
CA ALA A 116 -8.90 -5.81 4.28
C ALA A 116 -8.85 -5.52 2.77
N PHE A 117 -8.35 -4.35 2.36
CA PHE A 117 -8.15 -3.98 0.95
C PHE A 117 -6.92 -4.65 0.33
N ILE A 118 -5.99 -5.16 1.15
CA ILE A 118 -4.77 -5.82 0.66
C ILE A 118 -5.14 -7.20 0.15
N LYS A 119 -5.24 -7.33 -1.17
CA LYS A 119 -5.39 -8.63 -1.80
C LYS A 119 -4.21 -9.53 -1.42
N THR A 120 -4.50 -10.75 -1.03
CA THR A 120 -3.47 -11.80 -0.90
C THR A 120 -2.97 -12.18 -2.29
N ALA A 121 -1.75 -12.71 -2.40
CA ALA A 121 -1.19 -13.17 -3.67
C ALA A 121 -2.16 -14.09 -4.43
N CYS A 122 -2.90 -14.95 -3.73
CA CYS A 122 -3.87 -15.85 -4.35
C CYS A 122 -5.19 -15.20 -4.76
N GLN A 123 -5.61 -14.12 -4.09
CA GLN A 123 -6.73 -13.31 -4.57
C GLN A 123 -6.35 -12.55 -5.84
N GLU A 124 -5.12 -12.04 -5.91
CA GLU A 124 -4.61 -11.41 -7.12
C GLU A 124 -4.43 -12.42 -8.26
N GLU A 125 -3.90 -13.61 -7.95
CA GLU A 125 -3.69 -14.68 -8.94
C GLU A 125 -5.00 -15.21 -9.50
N ARG A 126 -6.02 -15.37 -8.65
CA ARG A 126 -7.37 -15.69 -9.11
C ARG A 126 -7.92 -14.62 -10.05
N ALA A 127 -7.83 -13.34 -9.67
CA ALA A 127 -8.28 -12.24 -10.52
C ALA A 127 -7.55 -12.22 -11.87
N LYS A 128 -6.24 -12.52 -11.88
CA LYS A 128 -5.45 -12.63 -13.11
C LYS A 128 -5.86 -13.83 -13.97
N ARG A 129 -6.11 -15.00 -13.37
CA ARG A 129 -6.61 -16.15 -14.12
C ARG A 129 -7.95 -15.84 -14.77
N GLU A 130 -8.86 -15.23 -14.02
CA GLU A 130 -10.18 -14.82 -14.52
C GLU A 130 -10.05 -13.83 -15.68
N SER A 131 -9.13 -12.86 -15.60
CA SER A 131 -8.87 -11.92 -16.71
C SER A 131 -8.26 -12.60 -17.94
N CYS A 132 -7.52 -13.69 -17.75
CA CYS A 132 -7.04 -14.57 -18.84
C CYS A 132 -8.13 -15.56 -19.36
N GLY A 133 -9.36 -15.52 -18.84
CA GLY A 133 -10.43 -16.48 -19.20
C GLY A 133 -10.21 -17.89 -18.63
N LEU A 134 -9.36 -18.01 -17.61
CA LEU A 134 -9.03 -19.25 -16.93
C LEU A 134 -9.79 -19.34 -15.60
N ASN A 135 -10.17 -20.57 -15.22
CA ASN A 135 -10.71 -20.85 -13.90
C ASN A 135 -9.60 -21.30 -12.94
N GLY A 136 -9.85 -21.17 -11.64
CA GLY A 136 -9.00 -21.70 -10.57
C GLY A 136 -8.22 -20.64 -9.82
N GLY A 137 -7.07 -21.03 -9.30
CA GLY A 137 -6.21 -20.22 -8.46
C GLY A 137 -6.13 -20.70 -7.02
N GLY A 138 -5.23 -20.10 -6.24
CA GLY A 138 -4.95 -20.47 -4.86
C GLY A 138 -6.17 -20.35 -3.95
N ALA A 139 -6.25 -21.20 -2.93
CA ALA A 139 -7.23 -21.06 -1.86
C ALA A 139 -6.95 -19.78 -1.05
N SER A 140 -7.98 -19.20 -0.44
CA SER A 140 -7.80 -18.15 0.56
C SER A 140 -8.08 -18.74 1.95
N PRO A 141 -7.16 -18.62 2.92
CA PRO A 141 -5.81 -18.09 2.79
C PRO A 141 -4.89 -19.05 2.02
N CYS A 142 -3.93 -18.51 1.28
CA CYS A 142 -2.80 -19.29 0.78
C CYS A 142 -1.54 -18.88 1.54
N THR A 143 -0.71 -19.86 1.84
CA THR A 143 0.55 -19.67 2.56
C THR A 143 1.60 -20.60 1.98
N GLY A 144 2.87 -20.27 2.20
CA GLY A 144 3.99 -21.14 1.83
C GLY A 144 4.09 -21.36 0.32
N GLY A 145 4.06 -22.63 -0.11
CA GLY A 145 4.24 -23.00 -1.52
C GLY A 145 3.16 -22.42 -2.45
N ASP A 146 1.90 -22.37 -1.99
CA ASP A 146 0.78 -21.87 -2.79
C ASP A 146 0.84 -20.35 -3.00
N GLU A 147 1.25 -19.61 -1.97
CA GLU A 147 1.46 -18.17 -2.04
C GLU A 147 2.63 -17.82 -2.99
N CYS A 148 3.73 -18.57 -2.90
CA CYS A 148 4.85 -18.44 -3.83
C CYS A 148 4.42 -18.73 -5.28
N ALA A 149 3.69 -19.82 -5.51
CA ALA A 149 3.18 -20.17 -6.85
C ALA A 149 2.20 -19.10 -7.37
N ALA A 150 1.44 -18.46 -6.50
CA ALA A 150 0.57 -17.36 -6.87
C ALA A 150 1.37 -16.15 -7.38
N TYR A 151 2.47 -15.77 -6.71
CA TYR A 151 3.38 -14.74 -7.22
C TYR A 151 4.01 -15.12 -8.58
N CYS A 152 4.35 -16.40 -8.79
CA CYS A 152 4.80 -16.86 -10.10
C CYS A 152 3.74 -16.65 -11.18
N ALA A 153 2.48 -17.00 -10.89
CA ALA A 153 1.38 -16.80 -11.84
C ALA A 153 1.10 -15.31 -12.09
N LEU A 154 1.27 -14.44 -11.09
CA LEU A 154 1.14 -13.00 -11.23
C LEU A 154 2.16 -12.37 -12.19
N SER A 155 3.31 -12.99 -12.42
CA SER A 155 4.29 -12.53 -13.43
C SER A 155 4.16 -13.19 -14.81
N ALA A 156 3.47 -14.34 -14.90
CA ALA A 156 3.33 -15.11 -16.15
C ALA A 156 2.46 -14.43 -17.23
N SER A 157 2.60 -14.80 -18.50
CA SER A 157 1.65 -14.39 -19.54
C SER A 157 0.37 -15.24 -19.48
N CYS A 158 -0.75 -14.78 -20.08
CA CYS A 158 -1.95 -15.61 -20.19
C CYS A 158 -1.72 -16.89 -21.02
N ASP A 159 -0.84 -16.82 -22.02
CA ASP A 159 -0.42 -17.99 -22.80
C ASP A 159 0.34 -19.00 -21.91
N ASP A 160 1.27 -18.53 -21.08
CA ASP A 160 1.99 -19.39 -20.12
C ASP A 160 1.05 -19.97 -19.06
N LEU A 161 0.04 -19.23 -18.62
CA LEU A 161 -0.95 -19.71 -17.64
C LEU A 161 -1.92 -20.73 -18.23
N SER A 162 -2.31 -20.56 -19.49
CA SER A 162 -3.27 -21.44 -20.18
C SER A 162 -2.61 -22.70 -20.73
N ASN A 163 -1.35 -22.62 -21.15
CA ASN A 163 -0.60 -23.73 -21.74
C ASN A 163 0.85 -23.73 -21.25
N PRO A 164 1.09 -24.00 -19.96
CA PRO A 164 2.43 -23.94 -19.37
C PRO A 164 3.40 -24.88 -20.07
N GLN A 165 4.39 -24.30 -20.76
CA GLN A 165 5.45 -25.06 -21.40
C GLN A 165 6.58 -25.37 -20.42
N PRO A 166 7.25 -26.54 -20.55
CA PRO A 166 8.46 -26.81 -19.81
C PRO A 166 9.51 -25.73 -20.08
N ASP A 167 10.36 -25.46 -19.09
CA ASP A 167 11.46 -24.48 -19.14
C ASP A 167 11.04 -23.01 -19.26
N THR A 168 9.74 -22.68 -19.18
CA THR A 168 9.28 -21.29 -19.10
C THR A 168 9.63 -20.66 -17.74
N PRO A 169 9.79 -19.32 -17.67
CA PRO A 169 10.00 -18.62 -16.40
C PRO A 169 8.93 -18.94 -15.36
N TYR A 170 7.66 -19.05 -15.79
CA TYR A 170 6.55 -19.44 -14.92
C TYR A 170 6.74 -20.84 -14.32
N VAL A 171 6.96 -21.86 -15.15
CA VAL A 171 7.13 -23.25 -14.66
C VAL A 171 8.36 -23.38 -13.76
N ASN A 172 9.47 -22.74 -14.13
CA ASN A 172 10.68 -22.74 -13.31
C ASN A 172 10.46 -22.06 -11.94
N CYS A 173 9.70 -20.97 -11.90
CA CYS A 173 9.32 -20.30 -10.66
C CYS A 173 8.47 -21.23 -9.78
N VAL A 174 7.43 -21.87 -10.32
CA VAL A 174 6.55 -22.79 -9.56
C VAL A 174 7.33 -24.01 -9.04
N VAL A 175 8.27 -24.55 -9.83
CA VAL A 175 9.15 -25.64 -9.38
C VAL A 175 10.05 -25.18 -8.23
N ALA A 176 10.61 -23.97 -8.29
CA ALA A 176 11.40 -23.39 -7.21
C ALA A 176 10.58 -23.20 -5.92
N CYS A 177 9.32 -22.77 -6.03
CA CYS A 177 8.40 -22.68 -4.91
C CYS A 177 8.15 -24.04 -4.24
N SER A 178 7.99 -25.09 -5.04
CA SER A 178 7.77 -26.46 -4.55
C SER A 178 8.97 -26.99 -3.76
N ASN A 179 10.19 -26.62 -4.16
CA ASN A 179 11.41 -26.98 -3.46
C ASN A 179 11.68 -26.13 -2.20
N SER A 180 11.04 -24.96 -2.10
CA SER A 180 11.18 -24.05 -0.96
C SER A 180 10.19 -24.36 0.18
N GLY A 181 9.07 -25.04 -0.11
CA GLY A 181 8.02 -25.39 0.86
C GLY A 181 8.30 -26.60 1.77
N SER A 182 9.44 -27.28 1.63
CA SER A 182 9.73 -28.51 2.39
C SER A 182 10.30 -28.30 3.81
N SER A 183 10.42 -27.06 4.30
CA SER A 183 11.05 -26.79 5.62
C SER A 183 10.09 -26.71 6.81
N SER A 184 8.78 -26.98 6.64
CA SER A 184 7.77 -26.81 7.71
C SER A 184 7.22 -28.12 8.30
N GLY A 185 8.03 -29.19 8.35
CA GLY A 185 7.57 -30.49 8.87
C GLY A 185 8.72 -31.37 9.35
N GLY A 186 9.32 -31.03 10.49
CA GLY A 186 10.44 -31.80 11.01
C GLY A 186 10.77 -31.54 12.48
N GLY A 187 9.86 -31.95 13.37
CA GLY A 187 10.26 -32.57 14.65
C GLY A 187 9.66 -31.96 15.92
N PRO A 188 9.76 -32.67 17.06
CA PRO A 188 9.97 -34.12 17.26
C PRO A 188 8.66 -34.91 17.46
#